data_AF-A0A7S2WKQ2-F1
#
_entry.id   AF-A0A7S2WKQ2-F1
#
_cell.length_a   1.000
_cell.length_b   1.000
_cell.length_c   1.000
_cell.angle_alpha   90.00
_cell.angle_beta   90.00
_cell.angle_gamma   90.00
#
_symmetry.space_group_name_H-M   'P 1'
#
loop_
_entity.id
_entity.type
_entity.pdbx_description
1 polymer ?
#
loop_
_entity_poly.entity_id
_entity_poly.type
_entity_poly.pdbx_seq_one_letter_code
_entity_poly.pdbx_strand_id
1 'polypeptide(L)'
;MTFDRFFYLLTCLTFRTYLISGLIVSSTNAINSEQPSTASSHMSVPPTYRALVAAQTGSSFSQVARVDTLPTPTDLAADEVLVRVRYAGVNGGCETFRARGEHAFVSNAGATQPFGLGAEGVGVVAAFGSNVDGYKVGDAVCFVGSAFAEYSVCKTSTLWSIPSASK
;
A
#
# COMPACT_ATOMS: atom_id res chain seq x y z
N MET A 1 11.06 31.81 -8.88
CA MET A 1 9.75 31.63 -9.54
C MET A 1 9.06 30.47 -8.87
N THR A 2 8.26 30.78 -7.87
CA THR A 2 7.36 29.87 -7.15
C THR A 2 6.14 29.61 -8.04
N PHE A 3 5.71 28.35 -8.14
CA PHE A 3 4.38 28.04 -8.65
C PHE A 3 3.75 26.93 -7.80
N ASP A 4 2.54 27.25 -7.34
CA ASP A 4 1.83 26.70 -6.20
C ASP A 4 1.29 25.29 -6.41
N ARG A 5 1.36 24.52 -5.32
CA ARG A 5 0.44 23.43 -4.98
C ARG A 5 -0.96 24.03 -4.82
N PHE A 6 -1.98 23.56 -5.56
CA PHE A 6 -3.40 23.49 -5.14
C PHE A 6 -4.28 23.17 -6.35
N PHE A 7 -4.37 21.92 -6.78
CA PHE A 7 -5.47 21.49 -7.66
C PHE A 7 -5.52 19.95 -7.70
N TYR A 8 -6.17 19.33 -6.72
CA TYR A 8 -6.84 18.02 -6.90
C TYR A 8 -7.68 17.70 -5.66
N LEU A 9 -8.83 18.35 -5.52
CA LEU A 9 -9.86 17.94 -4.56
C LEU A 9 -11.25 18.39 -5.00
N LEU A 10 -11.91 17.58 -5.83
CA LEU A 10 -13.38 17.52 -6.04
C LEU A 10 -13.59 16.38 -7.04
N THR A 11 -14.33 15.30 -6.79
CA THR A 11 -15.80 15.20 -6.67
C THR A 11 -16.03 13.69 -6.41
N CYS A 12 -16.80 13.21 -5.43
CA CYS A 12 -18.26 13.10 -5.49
C CYS A 12 -18.77 12.65 -4.11
N LEU A 13 -19.52 13.53 -3.45
CA LEU A 13 -20.37 13.23 -2.30
C LEU A 13 -21.81 13.26 -2.83
N THR A 14 -22.54 12.14 -2.77
CA THR A 14 -24.02 12.16 -2.84
C THR A 14 -24.63 10.98 -2.07
N PHE A 15 -25.27 11.37 -0.96
CA PHE A 15 -26.43 10.82 -0.26
C PHE A 15 -27.10 9.51 -0.73
N ARG A 16 -27.34 8.62 0.24
CA ARG A 16 -28.69 8.06 0.49
C ARG A 16 -28.82 7.59 1.95
N THR A 17 -29.52 8.37 2.75
CA THR A 17 -30.06 7.93 4.05
C THR A 17 -31.36 7.16 3.80
N TYR A 18 -31.47 5.94 4.33
CA TYR A 18 -32.75 5.28 4.55
C TYR A 18 -32.96 5.16 6.05
N LEU A 19 -33.94 5.90 6.56
CA LEU A 19 -34.57 5.61 7.84
C LEU A 19 -35.54 4.44 7.63
N ILE A 20 -35.35 3.36 8.39
CA ILE A 20 -36.40 2.38 8.65
C ILE A 20 -36.58 2.30 10.15
N SER A 21 -37.73 2.81 10.61
CA SER A 21 -38.30 2.60 11.92
C SER A 21 -38.79 1.17 12.06
N GLY A 22 -38.44 0.47 13.15
CA GLY A 22 -39.03 -0.85 13.41
C GLY A 22 -38.50 -1.57 14.66
N LEU A 23 -39.31 -1.49 15.72
CA LEU A 23 -39.49 -2.42 16.83
C LEU A 23 -38.30 -2.84 17.72
N ILE A 24 -38.44 -2.44 18.99
CA ILE A 24 -37.78 -3.02 20.16
C ILE A 24 -38.35 -4.41 20.40
N VAL A 25 -37.49 -5.44 20.39
CA VAL A 25 -37.74 -6.73 21.04
C VAL A 25 -36.66 -6.92 22.09
N SER A 26 -37.08 -6.87 23.37
CA SER A 26 -36.26 -7.26 24.50
C SER A 26 -36.34 -8.77 24.65
N SER A 27 -35.22 -9.46 24.53
CA SER A 27 -35.06 -10.82 25.02
C SER A 27 -33.69 -10.95 25.67
N THR A 28 -33.70 -11.00 27.00
CA THR A 28 -32.57 -11.35 27.85
C THR A 28 -32.08 -12.76 27.49
N ASN A 29 -30.85 -12.88 27.01
CA ASN A 29 -30.12 -14.14 27.03
C ASN A 29 -28.75 -13.94 27.66
N ALA A 30 -28.41 -14.90 28.50
CA ALA A 30 -27.33 -14.90 29.46
C ALA A 30 -25.95 -14.56 28.87
N ILE A 31 -25.18 -13.83 29.66
CA ILE A 31 -23.76 -13.55 29.45
C ILE A 31 -23.02 -14.89 29.57
N ASN A 32 -22.66 -15.50 28.44
CA ASN A 32 -21.52 -16.40 28.39
C ASN A 32 -20.33 -15.57 27.88
N SER A 33 -19.47 -15.19 28.81
CA SER A 33 -18.21 -14.53 28.55
C SER A 33 -17.21 -15.53 27.98
N GLU A 34 -17.30 -15.84 26.69
CA GLU A 34 -16.13 -16.30 25.95
C GLU A 34 -15.43 -15.08 25.38
N GLN A 35 -14.36 -14.68 26.08
CA GLN A 35 -13.37 -13.75 25.57
C GLN A 35 -12.87 -14.28 24.20
N PRO A 36 -12.95 -13.51 23.10
CA PRO A 36 -12.25 -13.89 21.88
C PRO A 36 -10.77 -13.95 22.22
N SER A 37 -10.16 -15.12 22.06
CA SER A 37 -8.73 -15.32 22.26
C SER A 37 -7.97 -14.29 21.43
N THR A 38 -7.29 -13.36 22.08
CA THR A 38 -6.31 -12.48 21.46
C THR A 38 -5.13 -13.34 21.01
N ALA A 39 -5.28 -13.99 19.85
CA ALA A 39 -4.15 -14.51 19.12
C ALA A 39 -3.32 -13.29 18.70
N SER A 40 -2.31 -12.98 19.50
CA SER A 40 -1.17 -12.20 19.07
C SER A 40 -0.52 -12.98 17.92
N SER A 41 -1.04 -12.81 16.71
CA SER A 41 -0.34 -13.22 15.52
C SER A 41 0.80 -12.23 15.37
N HIS A 42 1.95 -12.53 15.98
CA HIS A 42 3.22 -12.04 15.47
C HIS A 42 3.27 -12.50 14.02
N MET A 43 2.82 -11.63 13.13
CA MET A 43 2.87 -11.85 11.70
C MET A 43 4.33 -11.81 11.29
N SER A 44 4.99 -12.96 11.34
CA SER A 44 6.33 -13.10 10.82
C SER A 44 6.31 -12.76 9.35
N VAL A 45 7.14 -11.80 8.94
CA VAL A 45 7.32 -11.45 7.53
C VAL A 45 7.83 -12.69 6.79
N PRO A 46 7.18 -13.14 5.69
CA PRO A 46 7.62 -14.32 4.95
C PRO A 46 8.98 -14.06 4.29
N PRO A 47 9.78 -15.10 4.00
CA PRO A 47 11.08 -14.92 3.34
C PRO A 47 10.96 -14.49 1.87
N THR A 48 9.80 -14.67 1.25
CA THR A 48 9.50 -14.24 -0.12
C THR A 48 8.08 -13.72 -0.22
N TYR A 49 7.79 -12.94 -1.26
CA TYR A 49 6.48 -12.40 -1.54
C TYR A 49 6.27 -12.20 -3.05
N ARG A 50 5.02 -12.07 -3.49
CA ARG A 50 4.70 -11.83 -4.91
C ARG A 50 4.57 -10.35 -5.21
N ALA A 51 5.03 -9.96 -6.40
CA ALA A 51 4.89 -8.61 -6.92
C ALA A 51 4.67 -8.61 -8.43
N LEU A 52 3.99 -7.59 -8.94
CA LEU A 52 4.04 -7.24 -10.35
C LEU A 52 5.31 -6.44 -10.64
N VAL A 53 6.11 -6.93 -11.56
CA VAL A 53 7.39 -6.34 -11.97
C VAL A 53 7.47 -6.24 -13.49
N ALA A 54 8.34 -5.37 -13.97
CA ALA A 54 8.74 -5.27 -15.37
C ALA A 54 10.26 -5.44 -15.48
N ALA A 55 10.72 -6.24 -16.45
CA ALA A 55 12.17 -6.46 -16.67
C ALA A 55 12.79 -5.31 -17.47
N GLN A 56 11.98 -4.66 -18.29
CA GLN A 56 12.34 -3.55 -19.16
C GLN A 56 11.07 -2.76 -19.49
N THR A 57 11.22 -1.57 -20.05
CA THR A 57 10.10 -0.78 -20.55
C THR A 57 9.50 -1.38 -21.82
N GLY A 58 8.28 -0.97 -22.17
CA GLY A 58 7.55 -1.44 -23.34
C GLY A 58 6.35 -0.55 -23.66
N SER A 59 5.61 -0.90 -24.71
CA SER A 59 4.54 -0.06 -25.27
C SER A 59 3.27 -0.01 -24.42
N SER A 60 3.07 -0.97 -23.51
CA SER A 60 1.88 -1.07 -22.66
C SER A 60 2.17 -1.80 -21.35
N PHE A 61 1.33 -1.59 -20.35
CA PHE A 61 1.43 -2.29 -19.06
C PHE A 61 1.34 -3.82 -19.22
N SER A 62 0.40 -4.31 -20.01
CA SER A 62 0.20 -5.75 -20.24
C SER A 62 1.38 -6.43 -20.94
N GLN A 63 2.17 -5.68 -21.73
CA GLN A 63 3.36 -6.22 -22.38
C GLN A 63 4.49 -6.46 -21.37
N VAL A 64 4.62 -5.60 -20.35
CA VAL A 64 5.80 -5.61 -19.46
C VAL A 64 5.52 -6.26 -18.10
N ALA A 65 4.28 -6.20 -17.62
CA ALA A 65 3.91 -6.65 -16.30
C ALA A 65 3.88 -8.18 -16.22
N ARG A 66 4.63 -8.72 -15.26
CA ARG A 66 4.57 -10.13 -14.86
C ARG A 66 4.50 -10.24 -13.35
N VAL A 67 3.88 -11.31 -12.86
CA VAL A 67 4.00 -11.68 -11.45
C VAL A 67 5.35 -12.37 -11.26
N ASP A 68 6.08 -11.98 -10.24
CA ASP A 68 7.34 -12.58 -9.84
C ASP A 68 7.35 -12.82 -8.33
N THR A 69 8.17 -13.76 -7.87
CA THR A 69 8.37 -14.05 -6.45
C THR A 69 9.70 -13.45 -6.03
N LEU A 70 9.65 -12.42 -5.19
CA LEU A 70 10.80 -11.67 -4.73
C LEU A 70 11.22 -12.09 -3.33
N PRO A 71 12.52 -12.05 -2.98
CA PRO A 71 12.94 -12.18 -1.60
C PRO A 71 12.45 -10.98 -0.78
N THR A 72 12.00 -11.23 0.44
CA THR A 72 11.78 -10.16 1.41
C THR A 72 13.14 -9.63 1.86
N PRO A 73 13.38 -8.31 1.79
CA PRO A 73 14.61 -7.72 2.31
C PRO A 73 14.79 -8.04 3.80
N THR A 74 15.95 -8.62 4.15
CA THR A 74 16.37 -8.83 5.53
C THR A 74 17.01 -7.58 6.15
N ASP A 75 17.61 -6.74 5.29
CA ASP A 75 18.32 -5.53 5.68
C ASP A 75 17.66 -4.32 5.00
N LEU A 76 16.98 -3.49 5.79
CA LEU A 76 16.42 -2.22 5.34
C LEU A 76 17.44 -1.10 5.54
N ALA A 77 17.49 -0.14 4.61
CA ALA A 77 18.26 1.07 4.85
C ALA A 77 17.69 1.83 6.06
N ALA A 78 18.51 2.70 6.66
CA ALA A 78 18.18 3.38 7.91
C ALA A 78 16.87 4.19 7.86
N ASP A 79 16.48 4.69 6.68
CA ASP A 79 15.30 5.51 6.40
C ASP A 79 14.18 4.76 5.65
N GLU A 80 14.22 3.42 5.65
CA GLU A 80 13.27 2.57 4.94
C GLU A 80 12.28 1.85 5.87
N VAL A 81 11.09 1.64 5.34
CA VAL A 81 10.00 0.93 5.99
C VAL A 81 9.51 -0.15 5.05
N LEU A 82 9.43 -1.39 5.53
CA LEU A 82 8.77 -2.47 4.83
C LEU A 82 7.27 -2.43 5.18
N VAL A 83 6.43 -2.20 4.19
CA VAL A 83 4.98 -2.15 4.35
C VAL A 83 4.37 -3.43 3.77
N ARG A 84 3.55 -4.12 4.56
CA ARG A 84 2.64 -5.15 4.05
C ARG A 84 1.45 -4.46 3.40
N VAL A 85 1.34 -4.57 2.08
CA VAL A 85 0.31 -3.86 1.31
C VAL A 85 -1.05 -4.54 1.52
N ARG A 86 -2.09 -3.73 1.72
CA ARG A 86 -3.48 -4.18 1.87
C ARG A 86 -4.33 -3.76 0.68
N TYR A 87 -4.09 -2.56 0.17
CA TYR A 87 -4.77 -2.00 -0.99
C TYR A 87 -3.77 -1.23 -1.83
N ALA A 88 -3.97 -1.24 -3.15
CA ALA A 88 -3.18 -0.46 -4.09
C ALA A 88 -4.11 0.35 -5.00
N GLY A 89 -3.71 1.58 -5.31
CA GLY A 89 -4.40 2.43 -6.28
C GLY A 89 -4.05 2.03 -7.71
N VAL A 90 -5.03 2.06 -8.61
CA VAL A 90 -4.84 1.90 -10.06
C VAL A 90 -5.07 3.26 -10.73
N ASN A 91 -4.03 3.75 -11.37
CA ASN A 91 -3.88 5.05 -11.99
C ASN A 91 -3.50 4.89 -13.48
N GLY A 92 -4.42 5.25 -14.39
CA GLY A 92 -4.19 5.08 -15.83
C GLY A 92 -2.89 5.72 -16.35
N GLY A 93 -2.61 6.95 -15.91
CA GLY A 93 -1.39 7.68 -16.30
C GLY A 93 -0.12 7.05 -15.72
N CYS A 94 -0.07 6.86 -14.39
CA CYS A 94 1.12 6.35 -13.72
C CYS A 94 1.53 4.96 -14.23
N GLU A 95 0.58 4.05 -14.44
CA GLU A 95 0.89 2.71 -14.95
C GLU A 95 1.37 2.75 -16.40
N THR A 96 0.75 3.58 -17.24
CA THR A 96 1.14 3.71 -18.65
C THR A 96 2.56 4.29 -18.77
N PHE A 97 2.81 5.40 -18.07
CA PHE A 97 4.11 6.09 -18.14
C PHE A 97 5.22 5.26 -17.50
N ARG A 98 4.94 4.55 -16.40
CA ARG A 98 5.91 3.65 -15.76
C ARG A 98 6.30 2.48 -16.66
N ALA A 99 5.32 1.88 -17.34
CA ALA A 99 5.57 0.79 -18.28
C ALA A 99 6.41 1.24 -19.49
N ARG A 100 6.20 2.48 -19.96
CA ARG A 100 6.92 3.05 -21.10
C ARG A 100 8.26 3.70 -20.75
N GLY A 101 8.50 3.98 -19.47
CA GLY A 101 9.68 4.72 -19.04
C GLY A 101 9.61 6.21 -19.41
N GLU A 102 8.46 6.83 -19.20
CA GLU A 102 8.18 8.22 -19.58
C GLU A 102 8.04 9.10 -18.33
N HIS A 103 8.21 10.42 -18.51
CA HIS A 103 8.04 11.44 -17.46
C HIS A 103 8.85 11.14 -16.18
N ALA A 104 8.16 11.03 -15.04
CA ALA A 104 8.78 10.72 -13.74
C ALA A 104 9.42 9.32 -13.69
N PHE A 105 9.22 8.48 -14.71
CA PHE A 105 9.74 7.11 -14.79
C PHE A 105 10.80 6.94 -15.87
N VAL A 106 11.41 8.03 -16.38
CA VAL A 106 12.45 7.98 -17.41
C VAL A 106 13.64 7.10 -17.03
N SER A 107 13.97 6.97 -15.74
CA SER A 107 15.03 6.08 -15.26
C SER A 107 14.75 4.59 -15.54
N ASN A 108 13.50 4.22 -15.81
CA ASN A 108 13.17 2.85 -16.20
C ASN A 108 13.64 2.54 -17.63
N ALA A 109 13.71 3.57 -18.49
CA ALA A 109 14.28 3.44 -19.83
C ALA A 109 15.81 3.30 -19.69
N GLY A 110 16.27 2.05 -19.61
CA GLY A 110 17.67 1.72 -19.32
C GLY A 110 17.88 1.02 -17.98
N ALA A 111 16.81 0.64 -17.28
CA ALA A 111 16.91 -0.21 -16.10
C ALA A 111 17.62 -1.53 -16.45
N THR A 112 18.70 -1.83 -15.72
CA THR A 112 19.47 -3.08 -15.86
C THR A 112 18.95 -4.20 -14.96
N GLN A 113 17.99 -3.88 -14.08
CA GLN A 113 17.33 -4.79 -13.17
C GLN A 113 15.81 -4.62 -13.26
N PRO A 114 15.03 -5.66 -12.95
CA PRO A 114 13.58 -5.53 -12.88
C PRO A 114 13.14 -4.45 -11.89
N PHE A 115 12.09 -3.70 -12.24
CA PHE A 115 11.49 -2.68 -11.38
C PHE A 115 10.06 -3.05 -11.02
N GLY A 116 9.64 -2.63 -9.81
CA GLY A 116 8.30 -2.85 -9.31
C GLY A 116 7.25 -1.96 -10.00
N LEU A 117 6.01 -2.46 -10.04
CA LEU A 117 4.85 -1.77 -10.59
C LEU A 117 3.88 -1.31 -9.49
N GLY A 118 2.93 -0.44 -9.85
CA GLY A 118 2.01 0.23 -8.92
C GLY A 118 2.60 1.52 -8.35
N ALA A 119 1.77 2.53 -8.10
CA ALA A 119 2.23 3.88 -7.73
C ALA A 119 1.97 4.25 -6.27
N GLU A 120 0.92 3.71 -5.67
CA GLU A 120 0.49 4.08 -4.33
C GLU A 120 -0.28 2.95 -3.67
N GLY A 121 -0.17 2.89 -2.35
CA GLY A 121 -0.83 1.85 -1.58
C GLY A 121 -1.14 2.27 -0.15
N VAL A 122 -1.95 1.42 0.48
CA VAL A 122 -2.28 1.46 1.90
C VAL A 122 -1.90 0.12 2.49
N GLY A 123 -1.27 0.14 3.66
CA GLY A 123 -0.78 -1.07 4.29
C GLY A 123 -0.49 -0.90 5.77
N VAL A 124 0.21 -1.89 6.29
CA VAL A 124 0.67 -1.92 7.68
C VAL A 124 2.18 -2.09 7.73
N VAL A 125 2.84 -1.34 8.61
CA VAL A 125 4.28 -1.43 8.85
C VAL A 125 4.62 -2.85 9.32
N ALA A 126 5.52 -3.51 8.60
CA ALA A 126 5.97 -4.88 8.86
C ALA A 126 7.39 -4.93 9.44
N ALA A 127 8.26 -4.01 9.03
CA ALA A 127 9.60 -3.79 9.57
C ALA A 127 10.05 -2.35 9.20
N PHE A 128 11.11 -1.85 9.85
CA PHE A 128 11.66 -0.52 9.57
C PHE A 128 13.16 -0.47 9.88
N GLY A 129 13.86 0.46 9.24
CA GLY A 129 15.28 0.73 9.41
C GLY A 129 15.63 1.41 10.73
N SER A 130 16.93 1.43 11.06
CA SER A 130 17.43 1.88 12.36
C SER A 130 17.21 3.37 12.69
N ASN A 131 16.90 4.21 11.69
CA ASN A 131 16.70 5.66 11.86
C ASN A 131 15.28 6.08 11.43
N VAL A 132 14.31 5.18 11.54
CA VAL A 132 12.90 5.48 11.32
C VAL A 132 12.26 5.85 12.66
N ASP A 133 11.99 7.14 12.83
CA ASP A 133 11.25 7.66 13.97
C ASP A 133 9.74 7.76 13.64
N GLY A 134 8.89 7.67 14.68
CA GLY A 134 7.45 7.94 14.55
C GLY A 134 6.61 6.81 13.93
N TYR A 135 7.22 5.68 13.56
CA TYR A 135 6.55 4.48 13.09
C TYR A 135 6.90 3.27 13.96
N LYS A 136 5.97 2.33 14.10
CA LYS A 136 6.19 1.01 14.69
C LYS A 136 5.50 -0.08 13.87
N VAL A 137 5.95 -1.32 14.04
CA VAL A 137 5.29 -2.49 13.45
C VAL A 137 3.82 -2.50 13.84
N GLY A 138 2.95 -2.70 12.86
CA GLY A 138 1.49 -2.68 13.02
C GLY A 138 0.82 -1.33 12.74
N ASP A 139 1.57 -0.24 12.60
CA ASP A 139 0.98 1.06 12.24
C ASP A 139 0.39 1.02 10.83
N ALA A 140 -0.79 1.64 10.67
CA ALA A 140 -1.46 1.80 9.38
C ALA A 140 -0.87 3.02 8.64
N VAL A 141 -0.51 2.81 7.38
CA VAL A 141 0.17 3.83 6.56
C VAL A 141 -0.37 3.85 5.14
N CYS A 142 -0.32 5.02 4.50
CA CYS A 142 -0.36 5.15 3.05
C CYS A 142 1.01 5.56 2.51
N PHE A 143 1.31 5.22 1.26
CA PHE A 143 2.62 5.49 0.67
C PHE A 143 2.55 5.66 -0.84
N VAL A 144 3.56 6.35 -1.38
CA VAL A 144 3.89 6.36 -2.81
C VAL A 144 5.08 5.41 -3.04
N GLY A 145 4.92 4.45 -3.95
CA GLY A 145 5.88 3.38 -4.20
C GLY A 145 5.28 2.21 -4.99
N SER A 146 6.05 1.14 -5.17
CA SER A 146 5.66 -0.06 -5.91
C SER A 146 4.59 -0.88 -5.17
N ALA A 147 3.34 -0.45 -5.27
CA ALA A 147 2.24 -1.00 -4.48
C ALA A 147 1.56 -2.23 -5.08
N PHE A 148 1.86 -2.63 -6.32
CA PHE A 148 1.36 -3.90 -6.87
C PHE A 148 2.20 -5.08 -6.38
N ALA A 149 2.31 -5.19 -5.06
CA ALA A 149 3.13 -6.18 -4.37
C ALA A 149 2.48 -6.53 -3.04
N GLU A 150 2.75 -7.72 -2.52
CA GLU A 150 2.34 -8.11 -1.17
C GLU A 150 3.11 -7.33 -0.09
N TYR A 151 4.36 -6.93 -0.39
CA TYR A 151 5.19 -6.06 0.43
C TYR A 151 5.88 -5.00 -0.43
N SER A 152 6.06 -3.79 0.11
CA SER A 152 6.79 -2.70 -0.54
C SER A 152 7.79 -2.07 0.43
N VAL A 153 9.00 -1.82 -0.04
CA VAL A 153 9.97 -0.97 0.67
C VAL A 153 9.67 0.48 0.32
N CYS A 154 9.53 1.31 1.34
CA CYS A 154 9.18 2.72 1.20
C CYS A 154 10.17 3.57 1.98
N LYS A 155 10.52 4.74 1.43
CA LYS A 155 11.23 5.76 2.20
C LYS A 155 10.25 6.44 3.14
N THR A 156 10.71 6.83 4.32
CA THR A 156 9.89 7.61 5.27
C THR A 156 9.37 8.93 4.67
N SER A 157 10.06 9.49 3.67
CA SER A 157 9.66 10.70 2.95
C SER A 157 8.45 10.52 2.01
N THR A 158 8.09 9.28 1.67
CA THR A 158 6.97 8.95 0.78
C THR A 158 5.90 8.11 1.49
N LEU A 159 5.85 8.20 2.82
CA LEU A 159 5.01 7.37 3.68
C LEU A 159 4.37 8.24 4.77
N TRP A 160 3.08 8.01 5.03
CA TRP A 160 2.29 8.81 5.97
C TRP A 160 1.39 7.91 6.82
N SER A 161 1.29 8.22 8.12
CA SER A 161 0.37 7.56 9.03
C SER A 161 -1.09 7.84 8.68
N ILE A 162 -1.94 6.83 8.79
CA ILE A 162 -3.39 6.94 8.61
C ILE A 162 -4.12 6.28 9.79
N PRO A 163 -5.41 6.60 10.04
CA PRO A 163 -6.14 6.04 11.17
C PRO A 163 -6.33 4.51 11.09
N SER A 164 -6.50 3.95 9.89
CA SER A 164 -6.68 2.51 9.67
C SER A 164 -6.36 2.09 8.23
N ALA A 165 -5.91 0.84 8.06
CA ALA A 165 -5.73 0.14 6.79
C ALA A 165 -6.83 -0.93 6.56
N SER A 166 -8.08 -0.58 6.90
CA SER A 166 -9.28 -1.40 6.73
C SER A 166 -10.30 -0.71 5.82
N LYS A 167 -11.24 -1.48 5.27
CA LYS A 167 -12.39 -0.97 4.49
C LYS A 167 -13.52 -0.53 5.41
#